data_AF-A0A1A7XDD8-F1
#
_entry.id   AF-A0A1A7XDD8-F1
#
_cell.length_a   1.000
_cell.length_b   1.000
_cell.length_c   1.000
_cell.angle_alpha   90.00
_cell.angle_beta   90.00
_cell.angle_gamma   90.00
#
_symmetry.space_group_name_H-M   'P 1'
#
loop_
_entity.id
_entity.type
_entity.pdbx_description
1 polymer ?
#
loop_
_entity_poly.entity_id
_entity_poly.type
_entity_poly.pdbx_seq_one_letter_code
_entity_poly.pdbx_strand_id
1 'polypeptide(L)'
;PEVKRTDSLLQSFQLQLQLFLSEADQLHDSLVNGQDYVEKEALSGAVSSLLYTCQPYFNLLETTARSTLSQHSHLSFDMRSELLDFSQQLCEKLEQLVLTYSNHGLLSVDETEPNSVSPFCIGQLHLDQLKLSSFRYCQLTSYLSQIKTGLYKRMRWNVERPNNKQQREEEPCADDEDMEDKTHTDYYFMCYEDIPNAHAEAGGGTGVSQCDGVRVWSIGQWVQVNPDPKSDDIHDWIMCEVPEGSYHRLLFLGQDEPSSRTATDHLQQLLLSPRLM
;
A
#
# COMPACT_ATOMS: atom_id res chain seq x y z
N PRO A 1 -23.07 -29.94 -4.50
CA PRO A 1 -23.34 -29.28 -3.20
C PRO A 1 -22.32 -28.17 -2.89
N GLU A 2 -21.02 -28.43 -3.09
CA GLU A 2 -19.94 -27.44 -2.90
C GLU A 2 -19.90 -26.35 -3.97
N VAL A 3 -20.13 -26.67 -5.25
CA VAL A 3 -20.22 -25.68 -6.34
C VAL A 3 -21.33 -24.65 -6.05
N LYS A 4 -22.52 -25.09 -5.65
CA LYS A 4 -23.62 -24.18 -5.27
C LYS A 4 -23.29 -23.28 -4.06
N ARG A 5 -22.38 -23.72 -3.17
CA ARG A 5 -21.98 -22.98 -1.97
C ARG A 5 -20.92 -21.92 -2.31
N THR A 6 -20.02 -22.24 -3.24
CA THR A 6 -18.99 -21.32 -3.74
C THR A 6 -19.60 -20.24 -4.62
N ASP A 7 -20.55 -20.59 -5.49
CA ASP A 7 -21.32 -19.62 -6.29
C ASP A 7 -22.08 -18.64 -5.38
N SER A 8 -22.74 -19.15 -4.33
CA SER A 8 -23.47 -18.33 -3.36
C SER A 8 -22.54 -17.40 -2.57
N LEU A 9 -21.31 -17.83 -2.29
CA LEU A 9 -20.32 -17.02 -1.58
C LEU A 9 -19.80 -15.90 -2.49
N LEU A 10 -19.41 -16.23 -3.72
CA LEU A 10 -18.97 -15.25 -4.71
C LEU A 10 -20.04 -14.17 -4.97
N GLN A 11 -21.29 -14.58 -5.10
CA GLN A 11 -22.40 -13.65 -5.27
C GLN A 11 -22.53 -12.68 -4.07
N SER A 12 -22.31 -13.16 -2.84
CA SER A 12 -22.32 -12.29 -1.66
C SER A 12 -21.19 -11.25 -1.69
N PHE A 13 -19.99 -11.65 -2.11
CA PHE A 13 -18.87 -10.75 -2.32
C PHE A 13 -19.18 -9.70 -3.38
N GLN A 14 -19.75 -10.11 -4.51
CA GLN A 14 -20.11 -9.22 -5.60
C GLN A 14 -21.18 -8.20 -5.19
N LEU A 15 -22.20 -8.62 -4.45
CA LEU A 15 -23.24 -7.70 -3.94
C LEU A 15 -22.64 -6.65 -3.02
N GLN A 16 -21.73 -7.05 -2.12
CA GLN A 16 -21.07 -6.10 -1.24
C GLN A 16 -20.14 -5.12 -2.01
N LEU A 17 -19.44 -5.59 -3.04
CA LEU A 17 -18.69 -4.70 -3.94
C LEU A 17 -19.62 -3.66 -4.57
N GLN A 18 -20.75 -4.09 -5.15
CA GLN A 18 -21.71 -3.21 -5.81
C GLN A 18 -22.26 -2.14 -4.86
N LEU A 19 -22.49 -2.47 -3.59
CA LEU A 19 -22.90 -1.49 -2.58
C LEU A 19 -21.84 -0.40 -2.42
N PHE A 20 -20.57 -0.76 -2.20
CA PHE A 20 -19.49 0.22 -2.07
C PHE A 20 -19.26 1.06 -3.33
N LEU A 21 -19.32 0.43 -4.50
CA LEU A 21 -19.20 1.16 -5.77
C LEU A 21 -20.34 2.18 -5.93
N SER A 22 -21.58 1.78 -5.60
CA SER A 22 -22.74 2.67 -5.66
C SER A 22 -22.67 3.81 -4.64
N GLU A 23 -22.09 3.57 -3.47
CA GLU A 23 -21.88 4.61 -2.46
C GLU A 23 -20.83 5.62 -2.93
N ALA A 24 -19.73 5.15 -3.53
CA ALA A 24 -18.73 6.02 -4.16
C ALA A 24 -19.33 6.85 -5.31
N ASP A 25 -20.20 6.26 -6.14
CA ASP A 25 -20.93 6.98 -7.19
C ASP A 25 -21.84 8.06 -6.63
N GLN A 26 -22.61 7.76 -5.58
CA GLN A 26 -23.48 8.74 -4.93
C GLN A 26 -22.70 9.92 -4.34
N LEU A 27 -21.53 9.66 -3.75
CA LEU A 27 -20.65 10.71 -3.24
C LEU A 27 -20.12 11.58 -4.39
N HIS A 28 -19.68 10.95 -5.48
CA HIS A 28 -19.26 11.68 -6.67
C HIS A 28 -20.38 12.57 -7.23
N ASP A 29 -21.59 12.05 -7.36
CA ASP A 29 -22.75 12.82 -7.83
C ASP A 29 -23.11 13.96 -6.87
N SER A 30 -23.00 13.73 -5.56
CA SER A 30 -23.25 14.75 -4.53
C SER A 30 -22.22 15.89 -4.62
N LEU A 31 -20.96 15.58 -4.92
CA LEU A 31 -19.92 16.59 -5.14
C LEU A 31 -20.22 17.47 -6.35
N VAL A 32 -20.68 16.88 -7.46
CA VAL A 32 -20.99 17.61 -8.71
C VAL A 32 -22.22 18.52 -8.54
N ASN A 33 -23.19 18.10 -7.73
CA ASN A 33 -24.46 18.81 -7.56
C ASN A 33 -24.50 19.78 -6.36
N GLY A 34 -23.59 19.67 -5.38
CA GLY A 34 -23.56 20.48 -4.16
C GLY A 34 -22.84 21.83 -4.32
N GLN A 35 -23.31 22.87 -3.64
CA GLN A 35 -22.74 24.24 -3.74
C GLN A 35 -22.45 24.91 -2.38
N ASP A 36 -22.84 24.33 -1.24
CA ASP A 36 -22.69 24.99 0.07
C ASP A 36 -21.49 24.49 0.90
N TYR A 37 -20.89 25.38 1.70
CA TYR A 37 -19.70 25.08 2.51
C TYR A 37 -19.97 24.05 3.63
N VAL A 38 -21.17 24.03 4.21
CA VAL A 38 -21.54 23.03 5.24
C VAL A 38 -21.63 21.62 4.65
N GLU A 39 -21.96 21.50 3.37
CA GLU A 39 -21.98 20.22 2.66
C GLU A 39 -20.55 19.69 2.44
N LYS A 40 -19.56 20.57 2.28
CA LYS A 40 -18.17 20.20 2.01
C LYS A 40 -17.51 19.39 3.13
N GLU A 41 -17.70 19.80 4.38
CA GLU A 41 -17.15 19.08 5.54
C GLU A 41 -17.84 17.71 5.69
N ALA A 42 -19.17 17.66 5.57
CA ALA A 42 -19.93 16.42 5.60
C ALA A 42 -19.50 15.45 4.47
N LEU A 43 -19.29 15.98 3.26
CA LEU A 43 -18.81 15.21 2.11
C LEU A 43 -17.40 14.66 2.33
N SER A 44 -16.49 15.47 2.88
CA SER A 44 -15.13 15.01 3.21
C SER A 44 -15.14 13.89 4.27
N GLY A 45 -15.95 14.05 5.32
CA GLY A 45 -16.16 13.03 6.35
C GLY A 45 -16.79 11.75 5.80
N ALA A 46 -17.71 11.86 4.85
CA ALA A 46 -18.32 10.70 4.20
C ALA A 46 -17.33 9.89 3.37
N VAL A 47 -16.41 10.53 2.64
CA VAL A 47 -15.33 9.81 1.92
C VAL A 47 -14.39 9.11 2.89
N SER A 48 -13.96 9.78 3.96
CA SER A 48 -13.12 9.15 5.00
C SER A 48 -13.82 7.97 5.68
N SER A 49 -15.12 8.11 5.94
CA SER A 49 -15.95 7.02 6.48
C SER A 49 -16.03 5.84 5.50
N LEU A 50 -16.24 6.10 4.21
CA LEU A 50 -16.29 5.06 3.18
C LEU A 50 -14.96 4.28 3.09
N LEU A 51 -13.82 4.98 3.10
CA LEU A 51 -12.50 4.34 3.11
C LEU A 51 -12.34 3.39 4.31
N TYR A 52 -12.80 3.82 5.49
CA TYR A 52 -12.76 3.02 6.70
C TYR A 52 -13.71 1.80 6.64
N THR A 53 -14.95 1.99 6.16
CA THR A 53 -15.94 0.90 6.08
C THR A 53 -15.61 -0.14 5.01
N CYS A 54 -14.84 0.23 3.98
CA CYS A 54 -14.32 -0.71 2.99
C CYS A 54 -13.20 -1.62 3.54
N GLN A 55 -12.49 -1.24 4.60
CA GLN A 55 -11.31 -1.97 5.08
C GLN A 55 -11.59 -3.44 5.45
N PRO A 56 -12.67 -3.79 6.19
CA PRO A 56 -12.99 -5.20 6.47
C PRO A 56 -13.27 -6.01 5.21
N TYR A 57 -13.84 -5.40 4.17
CA TYR A 57 -14.12 -6.06 2.91
C TYR A 57 -12.83 -6.33 2.13
N PHE A 58 -11.92 -5.36 2.04
CA PHE A 58 -10.57 -5.58 1.51
C PHE A 58 -9.86 -6.73 2.22
N ASN A 59 -9.82 -6.70 3.56
CA ASN A 59 -9.20 -7.75 4.36
C ASN A 59 -9.78 -9.13 4.05
N LEU A 60 -11.11 -9.22 3.93
CA LEU A 60 -11.79 -10.48 3.63
C LEU A 60 -11.42 -11.00 2.23
N LEU A 61 -11.46 -10.16 1.20
CA LEU A 61 -11.06 -10.53 -0.16
C LEU A 61 -9.60 -11.00 -0.21
N GLU A 62 -8.69 -10.19 0.32
CA GLU A 62 -7.24 -10.40 0.32
C GLU A 62 -6.85 -11.65 1.10
N THR A 63 -7.41 -11.83 2.31
CA THR A 63 -7.16 -13.01 3.13
C THR A 63 -7.68 -14.27 2.46
N THR A 64 -8.90 -14.22 1.89
CA THR A 64 -9.53 -15.38 1.25
C THR A 64 -8.81 -15.80 -0.03
N ALA A 65 -8.33 -14.84 -0.82
CA ALA A 65 -7.68 -15.12 -2.09
C ALA A 65 -6.20 -15.52 -1.94
N ARG A 66 -5.49 -14.97 -0.94
CA ARG A 66 -4.02 -15.09 -0.87
C ARG A 66 -3.47 -15.80 0.37
N SER A 67 -4.22 -15.92 1.48
CA SER A 67 -3.62 -16.44 2.71
C SER A 67 -3.40 -17.95 2.69
N THR A 68 -2.19 -18.38 3.04
CA THR A 68 -1.79 -19.79 3.06
C THR A 68 -2.47 -20.58 4.18
N LEU A 69 -2.79 -19.91 5.29
CA LEU A 69 -3.46 -20.49 6.48
C LEU A 69 -4.99 -20.39 6.42
N SER A 70 -5.57 -19.93 5.32
CA SER A 70 -7.01 -19.74 5.24
C SER A 70 -7.75 -21.08 5.22
N GLN A 71 -8.94 -21.13 5.85
CA GLN A 71 -9.91 -22.23 5.69
C GLN A 71 -10.40 -22.38 4.24
N HIS A 72 -9.96 -21.48 3.36
CA HIS A 72 -10.32 -21.33 1.97
C HIS A 72 -9.22 -21.78 0.99
N SER A 73 -8.21 -22.53 1.47
CA SER A 73 -7.16 -23.13 0.63
C SER A 73 -7.69 -24.05 -0.49
N HIS A 74 -8.95 -24.49 -0.39
CA HIS A 74 -9.65 -25.29 -1.39
C HIS A 74 -10.35 -24.49 -2.50
N LEU A 75 -10.31 -23.16 -2.48
CA LEU A 75 -10.93 -22.34 -3.52
C LEU A 75 -10.22 -22.51 -4.87
N SER A 76 -11.02 -22.53 -5.94
CA SER A 76 -10.49 -22.60 -7.31
C SER A 76 -9.61 -21.38 -7.62
N PHE A 77 -8.70 -21.55 -8.57
CA PHE A 77 -7.89 -20.43 -9.07
C PHE A 77 -8.78 -19.30 -9.61
N ASP A 78 -9.82 -19.64 -10.36
CA ASP A 78 -10.74 -18.66 -10.95
C ASP A 78 -11.44 -17.83 -9.88
N MET A 79 -11.96 -18.46 -8.82
CA MET A 79 -12.62 -17.74 -7.73
C MET A 79 -11.64 -16.83 -6.99
N ARG A 80 -10.41 -17.29 -6.71
CA ARG A 80 -9.39 -16.43 -6.11
C ARG A 80 -9.09 -15.24 -7.02
N SER A 81 -8.96 -15.46 -8.34
CA SER A 81 -8.76 -14.38 -9.31
C SER A 81 -9.89 -13.35 -9.25
N GLU A 82 -11.15 -13.78 -9.24
CA GLU A 82 -12.30 -12.87 -9.19
C GLU A 82 -12.34 -12.04 -7.90
N LEU A 83 -12.03 -12.63 -6.74
CA LEU A 83 -11.94 -11.89 -5.49
C LEU A 83 -10.86 -10.80 -5.54
N LEU A 84 -9.73 -11.07 -6.22
CA LEU A 84 -8.68 -10.09 -6.43
C LEU A 84 -9.09 -9.00 -7.41
N ASP A 85 -9.88 -9.36 -8.42
CA ASP A 85 -10.45 -8.38 -9.36
C ASP A 85 -11.48 -7.48 -8.67
N PHE A 86 -12.23 -7.98 -7.68
CA PHE A 86 -13.10 -7.15 -6.84
C PHE A 86 -12.30 -6.18 -5.96
N SER A 87 -11.20 -6.65 -5.35
CA SER A 87 -10.28 -5.81 -4.57
C SER A 87 -9.70 -4.70 -5.45
N GLN A 88 -9.23 -5.04 -6.65
CA GLN A 88 -8.69 -4.08 -7.62
C GLN A 88 -9.72 -3.04 -8.05
N GLN A 89 -10.94 -3.47 -8.41
CA GLN A 89 -12.02 -2.56 -8.82
C GLN A 89 -12.38 -1.55 -7.72
N LEU A 90 -12.49 -2.01 -6.46
CA LEU A 90 -12.79 -1.12 -5.35
C LEU A 90 -11.64 -0.14 -5.08
N CYS A 91 -10.39 -0.63 -5.13
CA CYS A 91 -9.20 0.20 -4.95
C CYS A 91 -9.16 1.34 -5.98
N GLU A 92 -9.38 1.04 -7.26
CA GLU A 92 -9.39 2.04 -8.33
C GLU A 92 -10.53 3.06 -8.16
N LYS A 93 -11.74 2.59 -7.79
CA LYS A 93 -12.89 3.47 -7.57
C LYS A 93 -12.65 4.45 -6.43
N LEU A 94 -12.13 3.96 -5.30
CA LEU A 94 -11.83 4.77 -4.13
C LEU A 94 -10.68 5.75 -4.42
N GLU A 95 -9.64 5.32 -5.13
CA GLU A 95 -8.54 6.19 -5.55
C GLU A 95 -9.06 7.35 -6.42
N GLN A 96 -9.90 7.05 -7.41
CA GLN A 96 -10.54 8.07 -8.25
C GLN A 96 -11.40 9.04 -7.43
N LEU A 97 -12.18 8.53 -6.48
CA LEU A 97 -13.00 9.35 -5.60
C LEU A 97 -12.14 10.31 -4.76
N VAL A 98 -11.11 9.78 -4.09
CA VAL A 98 -10.18 10.56 -3.25
C VAL A 98 -9.49 11.64 -4.08
N LEU A 99 -8.97 11.30 -5.26
CA LEU A 99 -8.33 12.26 -6.16
C LEU A 99 -9.31 13.34 -6.63
N THR A 100 -10.54 12.96 -6.95
CA THR A 100 -11.58 13.92 -7.36
C THR A 100 -11.85 14.93 -6.24
N TYR A 101 -12.02 14.47 -5.01
CA TYR A 101 -12.28 15.32 -3.86
C TYR A 101 -11.07 16.20 -3.49
N SER A 102 -9.87 15.66 -3.63
CA SER A 102 -8.64 16.44 -3.43
C SER A 102 -8.49 17.55 -4.45
N ASN A 103 -8.80 17.29 -5.73
CA ASN A 103 -8.82 18.31 -6.78
C ASN A 103 -9.86 19.44 -6.52
N HIS A 104 -10.91 19.16 -5.74
CA HIS A 104 -11.88 20.16 -5.29
C HIS A 104 -11.48 20.86 -3.97
N GLY A 105 -10.31 20.54 -3.42
CA GLY A 105 -9.78 21.10 -2.17
C GLY A 105 -10.53 20.62 -0.93
N LEU A 106 -11.24 19.49 -1.00
CA LEU A 106 -12.00 18.93 0.12
C LEU A 106 -11.22 17.93 0.96
N LEU A 107 -10.22 17.30 0.36
CA LEU A 107 -9.38 16.30 0.99
C LEU A 107 -7.91 16.59 0.73
N SER A 108 -7.10 16.38 1.76
CA SER A 108 -5.67 16.31 1.58
C SER A 108 -5.23 14.89 1.26
N VAL A 109 -4.29 14.77 0.34
CA VAL A 109 -3.59 13.52 0.01
C VAL A 109 -2.08 13.66 0.24
N ASP A 110 -1.65 14.77 0.83
CA ASP A 110 -0.26 15.02 1.19
C ASP A 110 0.09 14.25 2.47
N GLU A 111 1.01 13.29 2.40
CA GLU A 111 1.45 12.46 3.54
C GLU A 111 2.02 13.30 4.70
N THR A 112 2.40 14.57 4.47
CA THR A 112 2.89 15.47 5.53
C THR A 112 1.78 16.10 6.36
N GLU A 113 0.52 16.06 5.88
CA GLU A 113 -0.61 16.64 6.58
C GLU A 113 -1.30 15.62 7.51
N PRO A 114 -1.59 15.96 8.78
CA PRO A 114 -2.19 15.03 9.75
C PRO A 114 -3.56 14.47 9.36
N ASN A 115 -4.32 15.21 8.55
CA ASN A 115 -5.66 14.88 8.08
C ASN A 115 -5.67 14.29 6.66
N SER A 116 -4.51 13.89 6.14
CA SER A 116 -4.42 13.23 4.84
C SER A 116 -5.18 11.91 4.84
N VAL A 117 -5.93 11.67 3.76
CA VAL A 117 -6.62 10.40 3.51
C VAL A 117 -5.76 9.44 2.68
N SER A 118 -4.52 9.81 2.36
CA SER A 118 -3.56 9.00 1.61
C SER A 118 -2.27 8.78 2.43
N PRO A 119 -1.74 7.54 2.47
CA PRO A 119 -2.25 6.35 1.82
C PRO A 119 -3.41 5.70 2.59
N PHE A 120 -4.31 5.01 1.89
CA PHE A 120 -5.36 4.20 2.52
C PHE A 120 -5.05 2.70 2.44
N CYS A 121 -5.58 1.92 3.38
CA CYS A 121 -5.37 0.48 3.46
C CYS A 121 -6.22 -0.26 2.42
N ILE A 122 -5.60 -1.11 1.61
CA ILE A 122 -6.26 -1.96 0.60
C ILE A 122 -6.23 -3.44 0.96
N GLY A 123 -6.03 -3.72 2.25
CA GLY A 123 -6.26 -5.03 2.83
C GLY A 123 -5.06 -5.63 3.54
N GLN A 124 -5.33 -6.75 4.20
CA GLN A 124 -4.40 -7.50 5.02
C GLN A 124 -4.52 -8.98 4.71
N LEU A 125 -3.39 -9.69 4.80
CA LEU A 125 -3.32 -11.13 4.55
C LEU A 125 -2.19 -11.76 5.37
N HIS A 126 -2.24 -13.10 5.49
CA HIS A 126 -1.21 -13.88 6.17
C HIS A 126 -0.47 -14.77 5.18
N LEU A 127 0.85 -14.65 5.14
CA LEU A 127 1.76 -15.46 4.34
C LEU A 127 2.61 -16.31 5.29
N ASP A 128 2.18 -17.54 5.52
CA ASP A 128 2.78 -18.41 6.54
C ASP A 128 2.77 -17.72 7.91
N GLN A 129 3.94 -17.39 8.46
CA GLN A 129 4.07 -16.68 9.73
C GLN A 129 4.02 -15.14 9.59
N LEU A 130 4.03 -14.63 8.37
CA LEU A 130 4.08 -13.19 8.08
C LEU A 130 2.67 -12.61 8.04
N LYS A 131 2.49 -11.43 8.64
CA LYS A 131 1.28 -10.61 8.42
C LYS A 131 1.63 -9.44 7.51
N LEU A 132 0.92 -9.34 6.40
CA LEU A 132 1.10 -8.32 5.38
C LEU A 132 -0.07 -7.34 5.42
N SER A 133 0.22 -6.03 5.49
CA SER A 133 -0.76 -4.96 5.30
C SER A 133 -0.39 -4.10 4.11
N SER A 134 -1.32 -3.92 3.17
CA SER A 134 -1.09 -3.21 1.90
C SER A 134 -1.74 -1.83 1.90
N PHE A 135 -1.04 -0.82 1.40
CA PHE A 135 -1.49 0.57 1.37
C PHE A 135 -1.26 1.21 0.00
N ARG A 136 -2.23 2.00 -0.47
CA ARG A 136 -2.20 2.69 -1.77
C ARG A 136 -2.03 4.19 -1.59
N TYR A 137 -1.03 4.77 -2.26
CA TYR A 137 -0.81 6.21 -2.31
C TYR A 137 -1.61 6.81 -3.46
N CYS A 138 -2.42 7.84 -3.20
CA CYS A 138 -3.23 8.48 -4.23
C CYS A 138 -2.44 9.54 -5.02
N GLN A 139 -1.47 10.20 -4.39
CA GLN A 139 -0.61 11.19 -5.04
C GLN A 139 0.84 10.71 -5.12
N LEU A 140 1.59 11.30 -6.04
CA LEU A 140 3.04 11.23 -6.14
C LEU A 140 3.70 11.74 -4.85
N THR A 141 4.04 10.83 -3.96
CA THR A 141 4.72 11.16 -2.71
C THR A 141 6.18 10.80 -2.81
N SER A 142 7.07 11.76 -2.51
CA SER A 142 8.51 11.49 -2.48
C SER A 142 8.83 10.34 -1.51
N TYR A 143 9.78 9.49 -1.88
CA TYR A 143 10.21 8.38 -1.04
C TYR A 143 10.71 8.86 0.32
N LEU A 144 11.48 9.95 0.33
CA LEU A 144 11.88 10.69 1.53
C LEU A 144 11.20 12.05 1.54
N SER A 145 10.69 12.48 2.70
CA SER A 145 9.97 13.74 2.85
C SER A 145 10.86 14.98 2.65
N GLN A 146 12.13 14.91 3.07
CA GLN A 146 13.04 16.07 3.03
C GLN A 146 14.02 16.06 1.84
N ILE A 147 14.28 14.89 1.24
CA ILE A 147 15.30 14.73 0.19
C ILE A 147 14.61 14.35 -1.13
N LYS A 148 14.91 15.12 -2.18
CA LYS A 148 14.49 14.78 -3.55
C LYS A 148 15.37 13.63 -4.07
N THR A 149 14.91 12.40 -3.86
CA THR A 149 15.58 11.20 -4.36
C THR A 149 15.23 10.89 -5.83
N GLY A 150 14.17 11.50 -6.36
CA GLY A 150 13.60 11.15 -7.66
C GLY A 150 12.77 9.86 -7.63
N LEU A 151 12.63 9.23 -6.46
CA LEU A 151 11.77 8.07 -6.23
C LEU A 151 10.43 8.53 -5.64
N TYR A 152 9.34 8.03 -6.21
CA TYR A 152 7.99 8.37 -5.78
C TYR A 152 7.21 7.11 -5.42
N LYS A 153 6.64 7.10 -4.21
CA LYS A 153 5.85 6.00 -3.66
C LYS A 153 4.54 5.86 -4.40
N ARG A 154 4.12 4.61 -4.60
CA ARG A 154 2.80 4.26 -5.13
C ARG A 154 2.05 3.26 -4.27
N MET A 155 2.78 2.31 -3.69
CA MET A 155 2.26 1.38 -2.71
C MET A 155 3.26 1.15 -1.59
N ARG A 156 2.74 0.85 -0.39
CA ARG A 156 3.52 0.39 0.76
C ARG A 156 2.96 -0.93 1.25
N TRP A 157 3.85 -1.81 1.67
CA TRP A 157 3.50 -2.99 2.43
C TRP A 157 4.23 -2.99 3.77
N ASN A 158 3.50 -3.29 4.82
CA ASN A 158 4.06 -3.56 6.14
C ASN A 158 4.09 -5.08 6.32
N VAL A 159 5.28 -5.64 6.56
CA VAL A 159 5.51 -7.07 6.77
C VAL A 159 5.88 -7.29 8.23
N GLU A 160 4.91 -7.72 9.02
CA GLU A 160 5.11 -8.07 10.43
C GLU A 160 5.64 -9.51 10.52
N ARG A 161 6.78 -9.68 11.20
CA ARG A 161 7.41 -10.97 11.51
C ARG A 161 7.28 -11.28 13.00
N PRO A 162 6.85 -12.51 13.36
CA PRO A 162 6.96 -12.97 14.74
C PRO A 162 8.42 -13.11 15.11
N ASN A 163 8.76 -12.70 16.33
CA ASN A 163 10.13 -12.75 16.81
C ASN A 163 10.49 -14.21 17.13
N ASN A 164 11.21 -14.88 16.23
CA ASN A 164 11.66 -16.25 16.47
C ASN A 164 12.78 -16.24 17.53
N LYS A 165 12.43 -16.61 18.77
CA LYS A 165 13.35 -16.78 19.92
C LYS A 165 14.46 -17.85 19.71
N GLN A 166 14.65 -18.39 18.50
CA GLN A 166 15.56 -19.50 18.23
C GLN A 166 16.95 -19.11 17.71
N GLN A 167 17.30 -17.82 17.61
CA GLN A 167 18.64 -17.40 17.14
C GLN A 167 19.43 -16.50 18.12
N ARG A 168 19.02 -16.37 19.38
CA ARG A 168 19.92 -15.85 20.43
C ARG A 168 20.37 -16.98 21.34
N GLU A 169 21.45 -17.66 20.93
CA GLU A 169 22.31 -18.40 21.85
C GLU A 169 23.23 -17.42 22.61
N GLU A 170 22.66 -16.48 23.38
CA GLU A 170 23.43 -15.68 24.34
C GLU A 170 22.63 -15.56 25.64
N GLU A 171 23.34 -15.71 26.75
CA GLU A 171 22.90 -16.24 28.06
C GLU A 171 21.66 -15.59 28.71
N PRO A 172 20.93 -16.33 29.58
CA PRO A 172 19.76 -15.81 30.26
C PRO A 172 20.18 -14.86 31.39
N CYS A 173 20.09 -13.55 31.16
CA CYS A 173 19.98 -12.60 32.25
C CYS A 173 18.54 -12.65 32.78
N ALA A 174 18.40 -13.09 34.03
CA ALA A 174 17.17 -13.01 34.78
C ALA A 174 16.88 -11.54 35.08
N ASP A 175 15.84 -11.01 34.45
CA ASP A 175 14.92 -9.93 34.91
C ASP A 175 14.27 -9.29 33.67
N ASP A 176 13.35 -10.01 33.00
CA ASP A 176 12.57 -9.48 31.87
C ASP A 176 11.10 -9.92 32.00
N GLU A 177 10.39 -9.34 32.97
CA GLU A 177 8.93 -9.48 33.10
C GLU A 177 8.14 -8.54 32.16
N ASP A 178 8.81 -7.72 31.35
CA ASP A 178 8.20 -6.75 30.41
C ASP A 178 8.69 -6.90 28.94
N MET A 179 9.07 -8.12 28.52
CA MET A 179 9.32 -8.38 27.09
C MET A 179 7.99 -8.63 26.36
N GLU A 180 7.27 -7.55 26.04
CA GLU A 180 6.28 -7.58 24.97
C GLU A 180 6.91 -8.28 23.75
N ASP A 181 6.22 -9.26 23.16
CA ASP A 181 6.63 -9.90 21.91
C ASP A 181 6.81 -8.82 20.84
N LYS A 182 8.02 -8.25 20.74
CA LYS A 182 8.33 -7.20 19.78
C LYS A 182 8.29 -7.81 18.39
N THR A 183 7.15 -7.69 17.73
CA THR A 183 6.99 -8.01 16.32
C THR A 183 7.83 -7.05 15.49
N HIS A 184 8.73 -7.58 14.68
CA HIS A 184 9.55 -6.76 13.80
C HIS A 184 8.77 -6.46 12.52
N THR A 185 8.66 -5.18 12.15
CA THR A 185 7.95 -4.77 10.92
C THR A 185 8.94 -4.26 9.90
N ASP A 186 9.02 -4.96 8.76
CA ASP A 186 9.70 -4.43 7.58
C ASP A 186 8.74 -3.62 6.72
N TYR A 187 9.26 -2.57 6.09
CA TYR A 187 8.52 -1.76 5.13
C TYR A 187 9.03 -1.98 3.72
N TYR A 188 8.13 -2.33 2.81
CA TYR A 188 8.40 -2.45 1.38
C TYR A 188 7.59 -1.41 0.62
N PHE A 189 8.16 -0.91 -0.46
CA PHE A 189 7.53 0.12 -1.29
C PHE A 189 7.63 -0.22 -2.77
N MET A 190 6.52 -0.04 -3.47
CA MET A 190 6.53 0.10 -4.92
C MET A 190 6.71 1.58 -5.23
N CYS A 191 7.79 1.90 -5.93
CA CYS A 191 8.10 3.25 -6.35
C CYS A 191 8.28 3.30 -7.86
N TYR A 192 8.14 4.49 -8.42
CA TYR A 192 8.71 4.78 -9.73
C TYR A 192 9.81 5.83 -9.64
N GLU A 193 10.67 5.82 -10.65
CA GLU A 193 11.66 6.85 -10.94
C GLU A 193 11.56 7.22 -12.43
N ASP A 194 11.76 8.50 -12.76
CA ASP A 194 11.84 8.95 -14.15
C ASP A 194 13.32 9.01 -14.55
N ILE A 195 13.77 8.05 -15.38
CA ILE A 195 15.17 7.92 -15.80
C ILE A 195 15.38 8.68 -17.11
N PRO A 196 16.38 9.57 -17.22
CA PRO A 196 16.66 10.30 -18.46
C PRO A 196 16.87 9.34 -19.65
N ASN A 197 16.12 9.53 -20.74
CA ASN A 197 16.28 8.74 -21.94
C ASN A 197 17.59 9.11 -22.65
N ALA A 198 18.59 8.24 -22.63
CA ALA A 198 19.87 8.45 -23.29
C ALA A 198 19.76 8.50 -24.84
N HIS A 199 18.61 8.13 -25.40
CA HIS A 199 18.34 8.12 -26.84
C HIS A 199 17.47 9.28 -27.32
N ALA A 200 17.10 10.23 -26.45
CA ALA A 200 16.46 11.47 -26.87
C ALA A 200 17.49 12.28 -27.67
N GLU A 201 17.36 12.22 -29.00
CA GLU A 201 18.31 12.82 -29.93
C GLU A 201 18.59 14.29 -29.58
N ALA A 202 19.86 14.68 -29.71
CA ALA A 202 20.31 16.06 -29.71
C ALA A 202 19.77 16.81 -30.95
N GLY A 203 18.45 16.92 -31.07
CA GLY A 203 17.74 17.70 -32.08
C GLY A 203 17.37 19.06 -31.49
N GLY A 204 18.19 20.07 -31.78
CA GLY A 204 17.98 21.43 -31.29
C GLY A 204 16.61 22.02 -31.66
N GLY A 205 15.96 22.65 -30.70
CA GLY A 205 14.73 23.42 -30.91
C GLY A 205 14.17 23.98 -29.61
N THR A 206 14.26 25.30 -29.46
CA THR A 206 13.74 26.12 -28.36
C THR A 206 12.28 25.81 -27.98
N GLY A 207 12.02 25.53 -26.70
CA GLY A 207 10.68 25.56 -26.11
C GLY A 207 10.42 24.43 -25.11
N VAL A 208 10.50 24.74 -23.81
CA VAL A 208 9.98 23.99 -22.65
C VAL A 208 9.81 22.48 -22.89
N SER A 209 10.92 21.76 -23.00
CA SER A 209 10.90 20.30 -23.13
C SER A 209 10.76 19.69 -21.74
N GLN A 210 9.57 19.20 -21.45
CA GLN A 210 9.31 18.20 -20.41
C GLN A 210 10.33 17.08 -20.65
N CYS A 211 11.28 16.91 -19.73
CA CYS A 211 12.38 15.96 -19.86
C CYS A 211 11.82 14.59 -20.29
N ASP A 212 12.26 14.08 -21.45
CA ASP A 212 11.89 12.77 -22.01
C ASP A 212 12.50 11.66 -21.14
N GLY A 213 11.98 11.52 -19.92
CA GLY A 213 12.37 10.49 -18.96
C GLY A 213 11.50 9.25 -19.14
N VAL A 214 12.12 8.08 -19.16
CA VAL A 214 11.40 6.81 -19.13
C VAL A 214 11.04 6.51 -17.68
N ARG A 215 9.74 6.45 -17.39
CA ARG A 215 9.25 6.01 -16.09
C ARG A 215 9.56 4.53 -15.89
N VAL A 216 10.12 4.21 -14.73
CA VAL A 216 10.49 2.85 -14.35
C VAL A 216 9.91 2.54 -12.98
N TRP A 217 9.30 1.36 -12.86
CA TRP A 217 8.71 0.85 -11.62
C TRP A 217 9.59 -0.21 -10.97
N SER A 218 9.67 -0.17 -9.64
CA SER A 218 10.38 -1.19 -8.86
C SER A 218 9.74 -1.43 -7.49
N ILE A 219 9.99 -2.62 -6.93
CA ILE A 219 9.75 -2.94 -5.52
C ILE A 219 11.09 -2.92 -4.79
N GLY A 220 11.10 -2.32 -3.60
CA GLY A 220 12.28 -2.25 -2.75
C GLY A 220 11.92 -2.15 -1.28
N GLN A 221 12.88 -2.51 -0.43
CA GLN A 221 12.75 -2.44 1.01
C GLN A 221 13.26 -1.09 1.50
N TRP A 222 12.58 -0.52 2.49
CA TRP A 222 13.12 0.60 3.26
C TRP A 222 14.05 0.05 4.35
N VAL A 223 15.28 0.54 4.33
CA VAL A 223 16.32 0.18 5.31
C VAL A 223 16.73 1.44 6.02
N GLN A 224 16.54 1.48 7.33
CA GLN A 224 16.92 2.61 8.17
C GLN A 224 18.42 2.89 8.03
N VAL A 225 18.76 4.16 7.83
CA VAL A 225 20.14 4.66 7.75
C VAL A 225 20.45 5.58 8.92
N ASN A 226 19.51 6.47 9.26
CA ASN A 226 19.65 7.42 10.36
C ASN A 226 18.31 7.51 11.12
N PRO A 227 18.26 7.42 12.46
CA PRO A 227 19.37 7.09 13.35
C PRO A 227 19.93 5.69 13.06
N ASP A 228 21.20 5.43 13.36
CA ASP A 228 21.82 4.11 13.08
C ASP A 228 21.04 3.02 13.83
N PRO A 229 20.43 2.04 13.14
CA PRO A 229 19.65 1.00 13.80
C PRO A 229 20.49 0.09 14.72
N LYS A 230 21.83 0.16 14.63
CA LYS A 230 22.77 -0.57 15.51
C LYS A 230 23.27 0.27 16.68
N SER A 231 22.94 1.56 16.72
CA SER A 231 23.28 2.43 17.84
C SER A 231 22.26 2.25 18.95
N ASP A 232 22.74 1.96 20.15
CA ASP A 232 21.92 1.96 21.37
C ASP A 232 21.79 3.38 21.97
N ASP A 233 22.35 4.41 21.32
CA ASP A 233 22.26 5.79 21.79
C ASP A 233 20.88 6.39 21.50
N ILE A 234 20.07 6.50 22.56
CA ILE A 234 18.76 7.15 22.49
C ILE A 234 18.84 8.62 22.06
N HIS A 235 19.99 9.29 22.24
CA HIS A 235 20.16 10.66 21.81
C HIS A 235 20.12 10.80 20.29
N ASP A 236 20.60 9.80 19.54
CA ASP A 236 20.51 9.80 18.08
C ASP A 236 19.04 9.83 17.64
N TRP A 237 18.18 9.08 18.34
CA TRP A 237 16.73 9.05 18.08
C TRP A 237 16.02 10.33 18.48
N ILE A 238 16.37 10.91 19.64
CA ILE A 238 15.76 12.14 20.14
C ILE A 238 16.13 13.35 19.28
N MET A 239 17.38 13.39 18.79
CA MET A 239 17.90 14.49 17.99
C MET A 239 17.60 14.35 16.50
N CYS A 240 17.15 13.16 16.06
CA CYS A 240 16.76 12.93 14.68
C CYS A 240 15.39 13.56 14.40
N GLU A 241 15.39 14.71 13.73
CA GLU A 241 14.15 15.39 13.32
C GLU A 241 13.31 14.53 12.37
N VAL A 242 13.95 13.84 11.40
CA VAL A 242 13.28 12.95 10.45
C VAL A 242 14.17 11.73 10.17
N PRO A 243 13.69 10.50 10.43
CA PRO A 243 14.44 9.30 10.10
C PRO A 243 14.75 9.19 8.61
N GLU A 244 15.99 8.85 8.30
CA GLU A 244 16.45 8.59 6.93
C GLU A 244 16.48 7.09 6.67
N GLY A 245 16.09 6.71 5.46
CA GLY A 245 16.23 5.34 5.00
C GLY A 245 16.66 5.27 3.55
N SER A 246 17.34 4.18 3.23
CA SER A 246 17.72 3.83 1.88
C SER A 246 16.66 2.95 1.23
N TYR A 247 16.44 3.16 -0.07
CA TYR A 247 15.59 2.30 -0.88
C TYR A 247 16.44 1.17 -1.46
N HIS A 248 16.41 0.01 -0.81
CA HIS A 248 17.07 -1.18 -1.32
C HIS A 248 16.20 -1.86 -2.38
N ARG A 249 16.46 -1.55 -3.66
CA ARG A 249 15.71 -2.10 -4.80
C ARG A 249 15.88 -3.62 -4.89
N LEU A 250 14.77 -4.34 -4.87
CA LEU A 250 14.73 -5.81 -4.90
C LEU A 250 14.28 -6.35 -6.26
N LEU A 251 13.31 -5.68 -6.90
CA LEU A 251 12.72 -6.15 -8.14
C LEU A 251 12.39 -4.98 -9.07
N PHE A 252 12.80 -5.10 -10.33
CA PHE A 252 12.42 -4.20 -11.41
C PHE A 252 11.14 -4.71 -12.09
N LEU A 253 10.16 -3.83 -12.29
CA LEU A 253 8.82 -4.19 -12.80
C LEU A 253 8.60 -3.74 -14.26
N GLY A 254 9.39 -2.79 -14.77
CA GLY A 254 9.24 -2.27 -16.14
C GLY A 254 8.74 -0.84 -16.18
N GLN A 255 8.16 -0.45 -17.32
CA GLN A 255 7.70 0.92 -17.59
C GLN A 255 6.23 1.14 -17.26
N ASP A 256 5.42 0.10 -17.37
CA ASP A 256 3.99 0.13 -17.09
C ASP A 256 3.74 0.04 -15.58
N GLU A 257 2.80 0.84 -15.08
CA GLU A 257 2.39 0.77 -13.67
C GLU A 257 1.68 -0.58 -13.42
N PRO A 258 2.18 -1.43 -12.51
CA PRO A 258 1.47 -2.64 -12.14
C PRO A 258 0.21 -2.34 -11.34
N SER A 259 -0.83 -3.16 -11.54
CA SER A 259 -2.01 -3.14 -10.68
C SER A 259 -1.65 -3.46 -9.22
N SER A 260 -2.48 -3.05 -8.26
CA SER A 260 -2.27 -3.37 -6.84
C SER A 260 -2.23 -4.89 -6.61
N ARG A 261 -3.05 -5.63 -7.38
CA ARG A 261 -3.01 -7.10 -7.42
C ARG A 261 -1.63 -7.62 -7.85
N THR A 262 -1.17 -7.24 -9.03
CA THR A 262 0.09 -7.73 -9.62
C THR A 262 1.30 -7.35 -8.77
N ALA A 263 1.34 -6.11 -8.28
CA ALA A 263 2.41 -5.62 -7.42
C ALA A 263 2.50 -6.42 -6.11
N THR A 264 1.35 -6.70 -5.50
CA THR A 264 1.29 -7.52 -4.28
C THR A 264 1.74 -8.94 -4.57
N ASP A 265 1.29 -9.56 -5.66
CA ASP A 265 1.68 -10.92 -6.05
C ASP A 265 3.22 -11.03 -6.24
N HIS A 266 3.85 -10.03 -6.84
CA HIS A 266 5.32 -9.96 -6.95
C HIS A 266 6.01 -9.86 -5.58
N LEU A 267 5.50 -9.04 -4.66
CA LEU A 267 6.06 -8.98 -3.31
C LEU A 267 5.94 -10.33 -2.59
N GLN A 268 4.80 -11.03 -2.71
CA GLN A 268 4.65 -12.34 -2.08
C GLN A 268 5.69 -13.34 -2.59
N GLN A 269 5.95 -13.34 -3.90
CA GLN A 269 6.98 -14.17 -4.50
C GLN A 269 8.38 -13.84 -3.97
N LEU A 270 8.67 -12.56 -3.73
CA LEU A 270 9.93 -12.14 -3.09
C LEU A 270 10.02 -12.67 -1.65
N LEU A 271 8.96 -12.50 -0.86
CA LEU A 271 8.94 -12.90 0.56
C LEU A 271 9.00 -14.42 0.76
N LEU A 272 8.44 -15.20 -0.17
CA LEU A 272 8.48 -16.67 -0.15
C LEU A 272 9.74 -17.26 -0.79
N SER A 273 10.59 -16.43 -1.40
CA SER A 273 11.83 -16.88 -2.01
C SER A 273 12.88 -17.18 -0.93
N PRO A 274 13.59 -18.32 -0.99
CA PRO A 274 14.60 -18.72 0.01
C PRO A 274 15.86 -17.83 0.01
N ARG A 275 15.87 -16.72 -0.74
CA ARG A 275 16.95 -15.72 -0.73
C ARG A 275 16.73 -14.60 0.30
N LEU A 276 15.52 -14.50 0.87
CA LEU A 276 15.11 -13.46 1.83
C LEU A 276 14.63 -14.02 3.18
N MET A 277 14.64 -15.35 3.34
CA MET A 277 14.47 -16.08 4.62
C MET A 277 15.80 -16.69 5.05
#